data_AF-A0A964I3Y2-F1
#
_entry.id   AF-A0A964I3Y2-F1
#
_cell.length_a   1.000
_cell.length_b   1.000
_cell.length_c   1.000
_cell.angle_alpha   90.00
_cell.angle_beta   90.00
_cell.angle_gamma   90.00
#
_symmetry.space_group_name_H-M   'P 1'
#
loop_
_entity.id
_entity.type
_entity.pdbx_description
1 polymer ?
#
loop_
_entity_poly.entity_id
_entity_poly.type
_entity_poly.pdbx_seq_one_letter_code
_entity_poly.pdbx_strand_id
1 'polypeptide(L)' 'FDTPLLAGLPEPARLSLGQQVPFPSRLGRPSEYGALVRHIIENEMLNGEVIRLDGALRMAPR' A
#
# COMPACT_ATOMS: atom_id res chain seq x y z
N PHE A 1 -1.72 -3.57 1.75
CA PHE A 1 -1.22 -3.56 3.14
C PHE A 1 -1.60 -4.85 3.82
N ASP A 2 -0.71 -5.41 4.65
CA ASP A 2 -0.98 -6.62 5.42
C ASP A 2 -2.05 -6.33 6.47
N THR A 3 -3.28 -6.63 6.11
CA THR A 3 -4.52 -6.30 6.83
C THR A 3 -5.45 -7.50 6.75
N PRO A 4 -6.49 -7.61 7.61
CA PRO A 4 -7.45 -8.70 7.54
C PRO A 4 -8.10 -8.88 6.15
N LEU A 5 -8.26 -7.79 5.39
CA LEU A 5 -8.75 -7.85 4.01
C LEU A 5 -7.89 -8.74 3.11
N LEU A 6 -6.57 -8.69 3.24
CA LEU A 6 -5.65 -9.56 2.49
C LEU A 6 -5.41 -10.91 3.17
N ALA A 7 -5.73 -11.05 4.46
CA ALA A 7 -5.62 -12.32 5.18
C ALA A 7 -6.59 -13.39 4.64
N GLY A 8 -7.68 -12.98 3.96
CA GLY A 8 -8.59 -13.89 3.26
C GLY A 8 -8.04 -14.49 1.97
N LEU A 9 -6.89 -14.01 1.46
CA LEU A 9 -6.24 -14.57 0.28
C LEU A 9 -5.37 -15.79 0.64
N PRO A 10 -5.30 -16.82 -0.24
CA PRO A 10 -4.34 -17.90 -0.08
C PRO A 10 -2.91 -17.37 0.09
N GLU A 11 -2.12 -18.02 0.95
CA GLU A 11 -0.75 -17.62 1.24
C GLU A 11 0.13 -17.44 -0.02
N PRO A 12 0.08 -18.32 -1.04
CA PRO A 12 0.82 -18.10 -2.28
C PRO A 12 0.44 -16.80 -3.00
N ALA A 13 -0.83 -16.42 -2.97
CA ALA A 13 -1.30 -15.18 -3.58
C ALA A 13 -0.82 -13.95 -2.82
N ARG A 14 -0.78 -14.00 -1.48
CA ARG A 14 -0.23 -12.92 -0.64
C ARG A 14 1.27 -12.70 -0.90
N LEU A 15 2.03 -13.79 -0.96
CA LEU A 15 3.47 -13.74 -1.25
C LEU A 15 3.75 -13.21 -2.66
N SER A 16 3.03 -13.73 -3.66
CA SER A 16 3.16 -13.26 -5.05
C SER A 16 2.84 -11.77 -5.19
N LEU A 17 1.80 -11.28 -4.53
CA LEU A 17 1.47 -9.85 -4.53
C LEU A 17 2.57 -8.99 -3.91
N GLY A 18 3.19 -9.45 -2.82
CA GLY A 18 4.31 -8.75 -2.19
C GLY A 18 5.53 -8.65 -3.12
N GLN A 19 5.81 -9.70 -3.90
CA GLN A 19 6.94 -9.74 -4.85
C GLN A 19 6.71 -8.87 -6.08
N GLN A 20 5.46 -8.61 -6.47
CA GLN A 20 5.14 -7.74 -7.59
C GLN A 20 5.37 -6.26 -7.28
N VAL A 21 5.49 -5.88 -6.00
CA VAL A 21 5.80 -4.50 -5.60
C VAL A 21 7.27 -4.18 -5.96
N PRO A 22 7.53 -3.16 -6.81
CA PRO A 22 8.89 -2.78 -7.19
C PRO A 22 9.81 -2.50 -6.00
N PHE A 23 9.46 -1.55 -5.14
CA PHE A 23 10.23 -1.28 -3.92
C PHE A 23 9.37 -0.51 -2.89
N PRO A 24 9.41 -0.89 -1.60
CA PRO A 24 10.03 -2.11 -1.06
C PRO A 24 9.23 -3.36 -1.45
N SER A 25 9.90 -4.45 -1.84
CA SER A 25 9.28 -5.68 -2.37
C SER A 25 8.60 -6.53 -1.30
N ARG A 26 7.54 -5.99 -0.71
CA ARG A 26 6.69 -6.59 0.31
C ARG A 26 5.33 -5.90 0.34
N LEU A 27 4.38 -6.49 1.05
CA LEU A 27 3.16 -5.78 1.41
C LEU A 27 3.48 -4.59 2.35
N GLY A 28 2.76 -3.49 2.14
CA GLY A 28 2.82 -2.35 3.07
C GLY A 28 2.32 -2.75 4.46
N ARG A 29 2.87 -2.12 5.50
CA ARG A 29 2.43 -2.25 6.90
C ARG A 29 1.37 -1.20 7.21
N PRO A 30 0.33 -1.50 7.99
CA PRO A 30 -0.71 -0.52 8.34
C PRO A 30 -0.17 0.80 8.92
N SER A 31 0.95 0.75 9.65
CA SER A 31 1.61 1.95 10.19
C SER A 31 2.15 2.90 9.11
N GLU A 32 2.52 2.40 7.92
CA GLU A 32 2.99 3.24 6.80
C GLU A 32 1.84 4.06 6.21
N TYR A 33 0.62 3.49 6.17
CA TYR A 33 -0.58 4.23 5.82
C TYR A 33 -0.91 5.28 6.89
N GLY A 34 -0.83 4.92 8.17
CA GLY A 34 -1.03 5.86 9.27
C GLY A 34 -0.05 7.04 9.26
N ALA A 35 1.21 6.81 8.87
CA ALA A 35 2.20 7.86 8.69
C ALA A 35 1.80 8.84 7.57
N LEU A 36 1.29 8.36 6.44
CA LEU A 36 0.80 9.23 5.37
C LEU A 36 -0.42 10.07 5.83
N VAL A 37 -1.36 9.46 6.55
CA VAL A 37 -2.52 10.18 7.12
C VAL A 37 -2.05 11.33 8.00
N ARG A 38 -1.06 11.08 8.87
CA ARG A 38 -0.46 12.11 9.72
C ARG A 38 0.15 13.24 8.88
N HIS A 39 0.94 12.93 7.86
CA HIS A 39 1.52 13.95 6.98
C HIS A 39 0.47 14.81 6.26
N ILE A 40 -0.68 14.23 5.89
CA ILE A 40 -1.79 14.98 5.28
C ILE A 40 -2.40 15.95 6.29
N ILE A 41 -2.68 15.49 7.51
CA ILE A 41 -3.30 16.33 8.56
C ILE A 41 -2.36 17.46 9.00
N GLU A 42 -1.04 17.24 9.00
CA GLU A 42 -0.03 18.22 9.43
C GLU A 42 0.32 19.28 8.36
N ASN A 43 -0.09 19.11 7.10
CA ASN A 43 0.30 20.00 5.99
C ASN A 43 -0.92 20.63 5.31
N GLU A 44 -1.21 21.89 5.66
CA GLU A 44 -2.36 22.66 5.17
C GLU A 44 -2.39 22.85 3.65
N MET A 45 -1.25 22.73 2.96
CA MET A 45 -1.16 22.89 1.51
C MET A 45 -1.51 21.61 0.73
N LEU A 46 -1.62 20.45 1.40
CA LEU A 46 -2.11 19.23 0.75
C LEU A 46 -3.63 19.28 0.62
N ASN A 47 -4.11 19.60 -0.58
CA ASN A 47 -5.53 19.76 -0.85
C ASN A 47 -5.88 19.32 -2.28
N GLY A 48 -7.03 18.65 -2.44
CA GLY A 48 -7.57 18.28 -3.76
C GLY A 48 -6.73 17.27 -4.56
N GLU A 49 -5.92 16.44 -3.88
CA GLU A 49 -4.97 15.52 -4.52
C GLU A 49 -5.21 14.06 -4.13
N VAL A 50 -4.75 13.13 -4.98
CA VAL A 50 -4.75 11.69 -4.76
C VAL A 50 -3.31 11.18 -4.69
N ILE A 51 -2.92 10.69 -3.51
CA ILE A 51 -1.59 10.11 -3.29
C ILE A 51 -1.68 8.59 -3.35
N ARG A 52 -0.97 7.98 -4.29
CA ARG A 52 -0.78 6.53 -4.32
C ARG A 52 0.32 6.13 -3.34
N LEU A 53 -0.02 5.22 -2.41
CA LEU A 53 0.92 4.60 -1.47
C LEU A 53 0.98 3.09 -1.74
N ASP A 54 1.74 2.70 -2.75
CA ASP A 54 1.69 1.34 -3.32
C ASP A 54 3.05 0.75 -3.73
N GLY A 55 4.17 1.39 -3.38
CA GLY A 55 5.51 0.94 -3.76
C GLY A 55 5.75 0.91 -5.27
N ALA A 56 5.06 1.77 -6.02
CA ALA A 56 5.08 1.89 -7.48
C ALA A 56 4.43 0.73 -8.24
N LEU A 57 3.67 -0.14 -7.56
CA LEU A 57 2.96 -1.23 -8.18
C LEU A 57 1.98 -0.74 -9.27
N ARG A 58 1.92 -1.48 -10.38
CA ARG A 58 0.86 -1.39 -11.39
C ARG A 58 0.23 -2.77 -11.51
N MET A 59 -1.07 -2.88 -11.19
CA MET A 59 -1.76 -4.17 -11.26
C MET A 59 -1.94 -4.56 -12.72
N ALA A 60 -1.38 -5.70 -13.11
CA ALA A 60 -1.60 -6.26 -14.43
C ALA A 60 -3.05 -6.78 -14.57
N PRO A 61 -3.63 -6.75 -15.78
CA PRO A 61 -4.88 -7.45 -16.05
C PRO A 61 -4.74 -8.95 -15.73
N ARG A 62 -5.84 -9.56 -15.28
CA ARG A 62 -5.95 -11.01 -15.06
C ARG A 62 -6.56 -11.68 -16.27
#